data_AF-A0AAW3EIM9-F1
#
_entry.id   AF-A0AAW3EIM9-F1
#
_cell.length_a   1.000
_cell.length_b   1.000
_cell.length_c   1.000
_cell.angle_alpha   90.00
_cell.angle_beta   90.00
_cell.angle_gamma   90.00
#
_symmetry.space_group_name_H-M   'P 1'
#
loop_
_entity.id
_entity.type
_entity.pdbx_description
1 polymer ?
#
loop_
_entity_poly.entity_id
_entity_poly.type
_entity_poly.pdbx_seq_one_letter_code
_entity_poly.pdbx_strand_id
1 'polypeptide(L)'
;MDFYRRHWYQLGLVFSLVVLVWLVASWNEIGWLHRLSALNFIALMLHQFEEYRWPGGFPAVMNIGLSNSEYPDRYPLNQHNTLVTNVFLAYPFYLLPIFFPEYAWIGIPPILFGLSQFGIHGIRVNRAMKTLYNPGLAAVILGHIPFGLAYIWYGQTHGLISGFDWIWGLMYTAAFALLFRKYTFQWSPDINSKYPFSEIELKRSGIYDRLISRKKI
;
A
#
# COMPACT_ATOMS: atom_id res chain seq x y z
N MET A 1 2.72 -22.23 5.29
CA MET A 1 2.99 -20.78 5.41
C MET A 1 3.78 -20.21 4.23
N ASP A 2 4.70 -20.96 3.60
CA ASP A 2 5.52 -20.43 2.50
C ASP A 2 4.74 -20.02 1.26
N PHE A 3 3.70 -20.78 0.90
CA PHE A 3 2.79 -20.40 -0.18
C PHE A 3 2.19 -19.01 0.07
N TYR A 4 1.63 -18.78 1.25
CA TYR A 4 1.00 -17.50 1.58
C TYR A 4 2.00 -16.34 1.56
N ARG A 5 3.19 -16.53 2.14
CA ARG A 5 4.29 -15.54 2.08
C ARG A 5 4.64 -15.12 0.65
N ARG A 6 4.55 -16.03 -0.32
CA ARG A 6 4.91 -15.76 -1.71
C ARG A 6 3.74 -15.31 -2.59
N HIS A 7 2.50 -15.50 -2.13
CA HIS A 7 1.31 -15.32 -2.96
C HIS A 7 0.23 -14.40 -2.37
N TRP A 8 0.49 -13.76 -1.22
CA TRP A 8 -0.49 -12.89 -0.56
C TRP A 8 -0.99 -11.75 -1.45
N TYR A 9 -0.14 -11.21 -2.35
CA TYR A 9 -0.51 -10.12 -3.25
C TYR A 9 -1.40 -10.59 -4.42
N GLN A 10 -1.29 -11.86 -4.88
CA GLN A 10 -2.27 -12.43 -5.82
C GLN A 10 -3.58 -12.75 -5.09
N LEU A 11 -3.51 -13.26 -3.86
CA LEU A 11 -4.69 -13.54 -3.05
C LEU A 11 -5.43 -12.24 -2.68
N GLY A 12 -4.70 -11.16 -2.43
CA GLY A 12 -5.25 -9.82 -2.26
C GLY A 12 -6.02 -9.34 -3.50
N LEU A 13 -5.54 -9.66 -4.71
CA LEU A 13 -6.29 -9.37 -5.94
C LEU A 13 -7.59 -10.20 -6.05
N VAL A 14 -7.57 -11.47 -5.64
CA VAL A 14 -8.83 -12.26 -5.55
C VAL A 14 -9.77 -11.62 -4.53
N PHE A 15 -9.25 -11.19 -3.39
CA PHE A 15 -10.04 -10.53 -2.36
C PHE A 15 -10.62 -9.18 -2.83
N SER A 16 -9.88 -8.42 -3.64
CA SER A 16 -10.40 -7.17 -4.21
C SER A 16 -11.57 -7.42 -5.16
N LEU A 17 -11.58 -8.53 -5.91
CA LEU A 17 -12.72 -8.94 -6.74
C LEU A 17 -13.93 -9.28 -5.88
N VAL A 18 -13.74 -9.96 -4.73
CA VAL A 18 -14.84 -10.25 -3.80
C VAL A 18 -15.45 -8.96 -3.25
N VAL A 19 -14.61 -8.01 -2.82
CA VAL A 19 -15.06 -6.70 -2.34
C VAL A 19 -15.75 -5.91 -3.46
N LEU A 20 -15.26 -6.00 -4.70
CA LEU A 20 -15.88 -5.34 -5.85
C LEU A 20 -17.27 -5.91 -6.15
N VAL A 21 -17.43 -7.23 -6.14
CA VAL A 21 -18.73 -7.89 -6.35
C VAL A 21 -19.71 -7.48 -5.24
N TRP A 22 -19.27 -7.49 -3.99
CA TRP A 22 -20.09 -7.01 -2.87
C TRP A 22 -20.47 -5.52 -3.03
N LEU A 23 -19.52 -4.66 -3.39
CA LEU A 23 -19.75 -3.23 -3.61
C LEU A 23 -20.78 -2.97 -4.71
N VAL A 24 -20.72 -3.72 -5.81
CA VAL A 24 -21.70 -3.62 -6.90
C VAL A 24 -23.07 -4.10 -6.45
N ALA A 25 -23.14 -5.23 -5.74
CA ALA A 25 -24.40 -5.79 -5.24
C ALA A 25 -25.09 -4.87 -4.23
N SER A 26 -24.31 -4.24 -3.33
CA SER A 26 -24.81 -3.36 -2.27
C SER A 26 -24.82 -1.88 -2.67
N TRP A 27 -24.59 -1.54 -3.96
CA TRP A 27 -24.33 -0.16 -4.39
C TRP A 27 -25.41 0.82 -3.95
N ASN A 28 -26.68 0.45 -4.03
CA ASN A 28 -27.80 1.33 -3.68
C ASN A 28 -28.12 1.33 -2.17
N GLU A 29 -27.53 0.43 -1.39
CA GLU A 29 -27.84 0.22 0.02
C GLU A 29 -26.87 0.96 0.95
N ILE A 30 -25.61 1.15 0.52
CA ILE A 30 -24.56 1.75 1.34
C ILE A 30 -24.33 3.22 1.01
N GLY A 31 -23.95 4.01 2.02
CA GLY A 31 -23.63 5.44 1.87
C GLY A 31 -22.34 5.70 1.07
N TRP A 32 -22.17 6.94 0.60
CA TRP A 32 -21.06 7.29 -0.30
C TRP A 32 -19.67 7.14 0.32
N LEU A 33 -19.50 7.53 1.59
CA LEU A 33 -18.23 7.33 2.30
C LEU A 33 -17.86 5.85 2.39
N HIS A 34 -18.84 4.99 2.66
CA HIS A 34 -18.65 3.54 2.70
C HIS A 34 -18.19 2.99 1.34
N ARG A 35 -18.83 3.42 0.23
CA ARG A 35 -18.42 3.04 -1.14
C ARG A 35 -16.97 3.44 -1.42
N LEU A 36 -16.60 4.66 -1.05
CA LEU A 36 -15.26 5.19 -1.28
C LEU A 36 -14.21 4.51 -0.39
N SER A 37 -14.53 4.12 0.83
CA SER A 37 -13.67 3.29 1.66
C SER A 37 -13.42 1.92 1.03
N ALA A 38 -14.46 1.27 0.49
CA ALA A 38 -14.33 0.00 -0.23
C ALA A 38 -13.48 0.13 -1.50
N LEU A 39 -13.70 1.19 -2.30
CA LEU A 39 -12.89 1.49 -3.48
C LEU A 39 -11.43 1.78 -3.11
N ASN A 40 -11.19 2.50 -2.01
CA ASN A 40 -9.83 2.78 -1.53
C ASN A 40 -9.12 1.51 -1.03
N PHE A 41 -9.86 0.54 -0.46
CA PHE A 41 -9.31 -0.78 -0.13
C PHE A 41 -8.97 -1.59 -1.39
N ILE A 42 -9.82 -1.56 -2.41
CA ILE A 42 -9.50 -2.16 -3.72
C ILE A 42 -8.24 -1.50 -4.31
N ALA A 43 -8.10 -0.18 -4.20
CA ALA A 43 -6.89 0.54 -4.62
C ALA A 43 -5.64 0.07 -3.88
N LEU A 44 -5.72 -0.21 -2.57
CA LEU A 44 -4.62 -0.81 -1.80
C LEU A 44 -4.23 -2.19 -2.37
N MET A 45 -5.21 -3.05 -2.66
CA MET A 45 -4.93 -4.39 -3.22
C MET A 45 -4.24 -4.30 -4.58
N LEU A 46 -4.72 -3.38 -5.43
CA LEU A 46 -4.11 -3.10 -6.74
C LEU A 46 -2.70 -2.52 -6.59
N HIS A 47 -2.48 -1.62 -5.63
CA HIS A 47 -1.17 -1.04 -5.31
C HIS A 47 -0.16 -2.12 -4.93
N GLN A 48 -0.53 -3.00 -4.00
CA GLN A 48 0.32 -4.12 -3.59
C GLN A 48 0.53 -5.14 -4.72
N PHE A 49 -0.50 -5.41 -5.51
CA PHE A 49 -0.36 -6.25 -6.69
C PHE A 49 0.64 -5.64 -7.69
N GLU A 50 0.58 -4.33 -7.88
CA GLU A 50 1.49 -3.59 -8.75
C GLU A 50 2.93 -3.72 -8.25
N GLU A 51 3.16 -3.45 -6.96
CA GLU A 51 4.46 -3.54 -6.28
C GLU A 51 5.11 -4.91 -6.35
N TYR A 52 4.33 -5.97 -6.08
CA TYR A 52 4.87 -7.30 -5.91
C TYR A 52 4.65 -8.17 -7.15
N ARG A 53 3.47 -8.21 -7.78
CA ARG A 53 3.17 -9.15 -8.89
C ARG A 53 3.49 -8.64 -10.28
N TRP A 54 2.85 -7.55 -10.69
CA TRP A 54 2.91 -7.03 -12.05
C TRP A 54 2.61 -5.52 -12.07
N PRO A 55 3.56 -4.69 -12.53
CA PRO A 55 4.82 -5.08 -13.16
C PRO A 55 5.84 -5.64 -12.16
N GLY A 56 5.66 -5.42 -10.86
CA GLY A 56 6.49 -5.97 -9.80
C GLY A 56 7.90 -5.36 -9.73
N GLY A 57 8.67 -5.80 -8.72
CA GLY A 57 10.07 -5.38 -8.54
C GLY A 57 10.25 -4.30 -7.49
N PHE A 58 9.21 -3.96 -6.73
CA PHE A 58 9.32 -3.04 -5.60
C PHE A 58 10.33 -3.49 -4.52
N PRO A 59 10.51 -4.80 -4.23
CA PRO A 59 11.61 -5.24 -3.37
C PRO A 59 12.99 -4.74 -3.82
N ALA A 60 13.27 -4.77 -5.12
CA ALA A 60 14.53 -4.25 -5.67
C ALA A 60 14.63 -2.72 -5.57
N VAL A 61 13.52 -2.01 -5.81
CA VAL A 61 13.44 -0.55 -5.61
C VAL A 61 13.84 -0.19 -4.18
N MET A 62 13.23 -0.85 -3.20
CA MET A 62 13.46 -0.55 -1.79
C MET A 62 14.87 -0.98 -1.36
N ASN A 63 15.21 -2.25 -1.57
CA ASN A 63 16.44 -2.81 -1.04
C ASN A 63 17.69 -2.27 -1.73
N ILE A 64 17.66 -2.07 -3.04
CA ILE A 64 18.81 -1.59 -3.80
C ILE A 64 18.72 -0.08 -4.01
N GLY A 65 17.61 0.40 -4.58
CA GLY A 65 17.48 1.78 -5.04
C GLY A 65 17.40 2.81 -3.91
N LEU A 66 16.74 2.46 -2.79
CA LEU A 66 16.54 3.37 -1.67
C LEU A 66 17.41 3.06 -0.44
N SER A 67 17.81 1.80 -0.26
CA SER A 67 18.57 1.36 0.92
C SER A 67 20.01 0.94 0.64
N ASN A 68 20.43 0.84 -0.62
CA ASN A 68 21.79 0.42 -1.00
C ASN A 68 22.25 -0.88 -0.32
N SER A 69 21.34 -1.81 -0.06
CA SER A 69 21.60 -3.03 0.70
C SER A 69 22.67 -3.92 0.06
N GLU A 70 23.53 -4.49 0.90
CA GLU A 70 24.47 -5.57 0.55
C GLU A 70 23.75 -6.92 0.40
N TYR A 71 22.57 -7.07 1.01
CA TYR A 71 21.74 -8.27 0.98
C TYR A 71 20.37 -7.96 0.34
N PRO A 72 20.33 -7.64 -0.97
CA PRO A 72 19.15 -7.07 -1.60
C PRO A 72 17.96 -8.02 -1.71
N ASP A 73 18.16 -9.31 -1.52
CA ASP A 73 17.10 -10.32 -1.50
C ASP A 73 16.34 -10.39 -0.17
N ARG A 74 16.85 -9.78 0.91
CA ARG A 74 16.26 -9.94 2.25
C ARG A 74 16.38 -8.72 3.17
N TYR A 75 17.04 -7.65 2.76
CA TYR A 75 17.23 -6.48 3.60
C TYR A 75 17.09 -5.14 2.85
N PRO A 76 16.37 -4.14 3.41
CA PRO A 76 15.58 -4.21 4.64
C PRO A 76 14.26 -4.97 4.47
N LEU A 77 13.74 -5.08 3.26
CA LEU A 77 12.55 -5.89 3.00
C LEU A 77 12.92 -7.35 2.77
N ASN A 78 12.10 -8.23 3.32
CA ASN A 78 12.05 -9.67 3.04
C ASN A 78 10.59 -10.11 2.87
N GLN A 79 10.35 -11.36 2.50
CA GLN A 79 8.99 -11.85 2.28
C GLN A 79 8.11 -11.78 3.53
N HIS A 80 8.71 -11.98 4.71
CA HIS A 80 7.95 -12.05 5.94
C HIS A 80 7.50 -10.68 6.44
N ASN A 81 8.41 -9.71 6.58
CA ASN A 81 8.02 -8.39 7.03
C ASN A 81 7.09 -7.70 6.04
N THR A 82 7.30 -7.92 4.75
CA THR A 82 6.45 -7.42 3.69
C THR A 82 5.05 -8.00 3.80
N LEU A 83 4.90 -9.31 4.00
CA LEU A 83 3.60 -9.93 4.26
C LEU A 83 2.93 -9.31 5.49
N VAL A 84 3.64 -9.19 6.61
CA VAL A 84 3.04 -8.71 7.86
C VAL A 84 2.57 -7.27 7.75
N THR A 85 3.42 -6.41 7.20
CA THR A 85 3.08 -5.01 6.97
C THR A 85 1.88 -4.86 6.04
N ASN A 86 1.86 -5.58 4.92
CA ASN A 86 0.84 -5.39 3.89
C ASN A 86 -0.48 -6.05 4.24
N VAL A 87 -0.46 -7.24 4.84
CA VAL A 87 -1.67 -7.98 5.18
C VAL A 87 -2.11 -7.65 6.60
N PHE A 88 -1.29 -7.98 7.59
CA PHE A 88 -1.71 -7.95 8.99
C PHE A 88 -1.78 -6.54 9.59
N LEU A 89 -1.08 -5.56 9.01
CA LEU A 89 -1.24 -4.15 9.40
C LEU A 89 -2.18 -3.40 8.45
N ALA A 90 -1.93 -3.42 7.14
CA ALA A 90 -2.68 -2.58 6.21
C ALA A 90 -4.11 -3.07 5.96
N TYR A 91 -4.40 -4.39 5.95
CA TYR A 91 -5.77 -4.84 5.65
C TYR A 91 -6.74 -4.45 6.75
N PRO A 92 -6.48 -4.74 8.05
CA PRO A 92 -7.36 -4.27 9.11
C PRO A 92 -7.54 -2.75 9.05
N PHE A 93 -6.46 -2.00 8.85
CA PHE A 93 -6.50 -0.54 8.77
C PHE A 93 -7.44 -0.01 7.69
N TYR A 94 -7.48 -0.64 6.51
CA TYR A 94 -8.39 -0.23 5.42
C TYR A 94 -9.77 -0.88 5.48
N LEU A 95 -9.92 -2.04 6.13
CA LEU A 95 -11.20 -2.73 6.30
C LEU A 95 -12.05 -2.13 7.42
N LEU A 96 -11.42 -1.51 8.43
CA LEU A 96 -12.13 -0.86 9.53
C LEU A 96 -13.26 0.08 9.08
N PRO A 97 -13.07 1.04 8.16
CA PRO A 97 -14.17 1.91 7.70
C PRO A 97 -15.22 1.21 6.82
N ILE A 98 -14.96 -0.02 6.37
CA ILE A 98 -15.94 -0.85 5.65
C ILE A 98 -16.83 -1.59 6.65
N PHE A 99 -16.26 -2.08 7.75
CA PHE A 99 -17.05 -2.75 8.80
C PHE A 99 -17.75 -1.78 9.76
N PHE A 100 -17.22 -0.56 9.90
CA PHE A 100 -17.76 0.46 10.80
C PHE A 100 -17.96 1.81 10.08
N PRO A 101 -18.80 1.85 9.03
CA PRO A 101 -19.00 3.04 8.19
C PRO A 101 -19.67 4.22 8.92
N GLU A 102 -20.27 3.99 10.08
CA GLU A 102 -20.91 5.00 10.92
C GLU A 102 -19.91 5.96 11.59
N TYR A 103 -18.63 5.57 11.69
CA TYR A 103 -17.58 6.40 12.29
C TYR A 103 -16.69 7.03 11.22
N ALA A 104 -17.07 8.23 10.76
CA ALA A 104 -16.37 8.93 9.68
C ALA A 104 -14.85 9.11 9.95
N TRP A 105 -14.46 9.34 11.20
CA TRP A 105 -13.05 9.46 11.60
C TRP A 105 -12.20 8.21 11.34
N ILE A 106 -12.80 7.02 11.28
CA ILE A 106 -12.08 5.76 10.99
C ILE A 106 -11.72 5.66 9.50
N GLY A 107 -12.50 6.29 8.62
CA GLY A 107 -12.22 6.31 7.18
C GLY A 107 -11.15 7.31 6.76
N ILE A 108 -10.96 8.39 7.52
CA ILE A 108 -9.94 9.42 7.24
C ILE A 108 -8.51 8.83 7.18
N PRO A 109 -8.06 8.00 8.15
CA PRO A 109 -6.70 7.46 8.14
C PRO A 109 -6.28 6.67 6.90
N PRO A 110 -7.01 5.64 6.43
CA PRO A 110 -6.62 4.92 5.21
C PRO A 110 -6.69 5.81 3.96
N ILE A 111 -7.55 6.83 3.95
CA ILE A 111 -7.60 7.83 2.87
C ILE A 111 -6.32 8.68 2.87
N LEU A 112 -5.94 9.26 4.01
CA LEU A 112 -4.73 10.08 4.11
C LEU A 112 -3.46 9.25 3.87
N PHE A 113 -3.41 8.02 4.38
CA PHE A 113 -2.29 7.12 4.14
C PHE A 113 -2.16 6.77 2.65
N GLY A 114 -3.28 6.46 1.97
CA GLY A 114 -3.30 6.24 0.51
C GLY A 114 -2.85 7.46 -0.29
N LEU A 115 -3.33 8.66 0.06
CA LEU A 115 -2.90 9.91 -0.58
C LEU A 115 -1.39 10.16 -0.38
N SER A 116 -0.86 9.85 0.81
CA SER A 116 0.57 10.02 1.10
C SER A 116 1.47 9.16 0.20
N GLN A 117 0.95 8.06 -0.37
CA GLN A 117 1.69 7.21 -1.31
C GLN A 117 2.09 7.95 -2.58
N PHE A 118 1.42 9.04 -2.96
CA PHE A 118 1.87 9.88 -4.07
C PHE A 118 3.23 10.54 -3.78
N GLY A 119 3.47 10.96 -2.53
CA GLY A 119 4.79 11.45 -2.12
C GLY A 119 5.87 10.37 -2.22
N ILE A 120 5.51 9.11 -1.93
CA ILE A 120 6.43 7.97 -2.00
C ILE A 120 6.67 7.55 -3.45
N HIS A 121 5.64 7.07 -4.15
CA HIS A 121 5.77 6.53 -5.51
C HIS A 121 5.91 7.64 -6.56
N GLY A 122 5.11 8.70 -6.48
CA GLY A 122 5.10 9.76 -7.49
C GLY A 122 6.37 10.63 -7.47
N ILE A 123 6.94 10.85 -6.27
CA ILE A 123 8.07 11.77 -6.09
C ILE A 123 9.34 11.02 -5.65
N ARG A 124 9.35 10.43 -4.45
CA ARG A 124 10.59 9.92 -3.83
C ARG A 124 11.21 8.76 -4.62
N VAL A 125 10.42 7.74 -4.92
CA VAL A 125 10.86 6.55 -5.66
C VAL A 125 11.28 6.94 -7.07
N ASN A 126 10.43 7.66 -7.80
CA ASN A 126 10.75 8.13 -9.15
C ASN A 126 12.04 8.95 -9.22
N ARG A 127 12.31 9.83 -8.23
CA ARG A 127 13.59 10.56 -8.13
C ARG A 127 14.77 9.63 -7.91
N ALA A 128 14.67 8.70 -6.96
CA ALA A 128 15.76 7.74 -6.68
C ALA A 128 16.04 6.82 -7.88
N MET A 129 14.97 6.39 -8.55
CA MET A 129 15.04 5.49 -9.69
C MET A 129 15.33 6.20 -11.02
N LYS A 130 15.27 7.54 -11.06
CA LYS A 130 15.32 8.34 -12.30
C LYS A 130 14.32 7.81 -13.34
N THR A 131 13.09 7.55 -12.91
CA THR A 131 11.99 7.06 -13.75
C THR A 131 10.76 7.94 -13.56
N LEU A 132 9.83 7.92 -14.52
CA LEU A 132 8.51 8.55 -14.37
C LEU A 132 7.49 7.60 -13.73
N TYR A 133 7.80 6.31 -13.72
CA TYR A 133 6.93 5.27 -13.23
C TYR A 133 7.70 4.26 -12.39
N ASN A 134 7.01 3.71 -11.40
CA ASN A 134 7.43 2.58 -10.60
C ASN A 134 6.21 1.76 -10.15
N PRO A 135 6.41 0.47 -9.86
CA PRO A 135 5.37 -0.38 -9.29
C PRO A 135 4.67 0.28 -8.08
N GLY A 136 3.35 0.35 -8.12
CA GLY A 136 2.48 1.01 -7.13
C GLY A 136 1.93 2.37 -7.60
N LEU A 137 2.59 3.04 -8.56
CA LEU A 137 2.19 4.39 -8.95
C LEU A 137 0.84 4.45 -9.68
N ALA A 138 0.49 3.46 -10.51
CA ALA A 138 -0.78 3.50 -11.23
C ALA A 138 -1.96 3.37 -10.25
N ALA A 139 -1.88 2.47 -9.29
CA ALA A 139 -2.92 2.33 -8.27
C ALA A 139 -3.06 3.58 -7.38
N VAL A 140 -1.96 4.31 -7.15
CA VAL A 140 -2.01 5.60 -6.45
C VAL A 140 -2.75 6.64 -7.28
N ILE A 141 -2.35 6.84 -8.54
CA ILE A 141 -2.90 7.89 -9.41
C ILE A 141 -4.36 7.60 -9.79
N LEU A 142 -4.68 6.35 -10.12
CA LEU A 142 -5.99 5.95 -10.62
C LEU A 142 -6.95 5.49 -9.51
N GLY A 143 -6.44 5.23 -8.31
CA GLY A 143 -7.22 4.73 -7.18
C GLY A 143 -7.16 5.66 -5.96
N HIS A 144 -6.06 5.62 -5.20
CA HIS A 144 -5.96 6.34 -3.93
C HIS A 144 -6.26 7.85 -4.05
N ILE A 145 -5.74 8.51 -5.08
CA ILE A 145 -5.97 9.94 -5.30
C ILE A 145 -7.45 10.26 -5.58
N PRO A 146 -8.08 9.74 -6.65
CA PRO A 146 -9.46 10.09 -6.96
C PRO A 146 -10.42 9.68 -5.85
N PHE A 147 -10.27 8.49 -5.27
CA PHE A 147 -11.16 8.03 -4.19
C PHE A 147 -10.94 8.82 -2.90
N GLY A 148 -9.68 9.13 -2.57
CA GLY A 148 -9.34 9.93 -1.40
C GLY A 148 -9.87 11.37 -1.47
N LEU A 149 -9.70 12.03 -2.61
CA LEU A 149 -10.22 13.37 -2.83
C LEU A 149 -11.75 13.38 -2.84
N ALA A 150 -12.39 12.40 -3.48
CA ALA A 150 -13.85 12.25 -3.46
C ALA A 150 -14.40 12.02 -2.03
N TYR A 151 -13.69 11.26 -1.20
CA TYR A 151 -14.10 10.98 0.18
C TYR A 151 -14.10 12.25 1.02
N ILE A 152 -12.99 12.99 0.95
CA ILE A 152 -12.83 14.26 1.68
C ILE A 152 -13.84 15.28 1.19
N TRP A 153 -13.95 15.46 -0.13
CA TRP A 153 -14.87 16.43 -0.72
C TRP A 153 -16.34 16.13 -0.36
N TYR A 154 -16.79 14.88 -0.56
CA TYR A 154 -18.17 14.52 -0.27
C TYR A 154 -18.48 14.61 1.22
N GLY A 155 -17.57 14.07 2.05
CA GLY A 155 -17.74 14.07 3.50
C GLY A 155 -17.82 15.49 4.08
N GLN A 156 -17.00 16.42 3.57
CA GLN A 156 -17.02 17.81 4.00
C GLN A 156 -18.25 18.57 3.51
N THR A 157 -18.64 18.40 2.25
CA THR A 157 -19.75 19.15 1.63
C THR A 157 -21.13 18.71 2.12
N HIS A 158 -21.26 17.46 2.58
CA HIS A 158 -22.52 16.91 3.10
C HIS A 158 -22.56 16.87 4.64
N GLY A 159 -21.59 17.48 5.33
CA GLY A 159 -21.55 17.54 6.78
C GLY A 159 -21.36 16.19 7.47
N LEU A 160 -20.80 15.20 6.78
CA LEU A 160 -20.56 13.84 7.29
C LEU A 160 -19.23 13.71 8.03
N ILE A 161 -18.33 14.69 7.86
CA ILE A 161 -17.04 14.77 8.54
C ILE A 161 -17.03 16.03 9.40
N SER A 162 -16.96 15.86 10.70
CA SER A 162 -16.83 16.95 11.67
C SER A 162 -15.36 17.33 11.92
N GLY A 163 -15.13 18.44 12.63
CA GLY A 163 -13.79 18.82 13.07
C GLY A 163 -13.15 17.81 14.04
N PHE A 164 -13.95 17.12 14.86
CA PHE A 164 -13.45 16.07 15.75
C PHE A 164 -13.01 14.83 14.97
N ASP A 165 -13.71 14.51 13.87
CA ASP A 165 -13.31 13.39 13.02
C ASP A 165 -11.92 13.63 12.42
N TRP A 166 -11.62 14.88 12.01
CA TRP A 166 -10.29 15.25 11.56
C TRP A 166 -9.22 15.09 12.63
N ILE A 167 -9.49 15.52 13.87
CA ILE A 167 -8.53 15.40 14.98
C ILE A 167 -8.19 13.92 15.23
N TRP A 168 -9.20 13.07 15.41
CA TRP A 168 -8.99 11.64 15.64
C TRP A 168 -8.39 10.94 14.42
N GLY A 169 -8.86 11.27 13.22
CA GLY A 169 -8.34 10.73 11.97
C GLY A 169 -6.87 11.06 11.76
N LEU A 170 -6.44 12.30 12.01
CA LEU A 170 -5.03 12.71 11.90
C LEU A 170 -4.14 12.02 12.93
N MET A 171 -4.59 11.95 14.19
CA MET A 171 -3.84 11.25 15.24
C MET A 171 -3.67 9.76 14.92
N TYR A 172 -4.75 9.10 14.48
CA TYR A 172 -4.68 7.70 14.09
C TYR A 172 -3.81 7.49 12.86
N THR A 173 -3.90 8.37 11.85
CA THR A 173 -3.00 8.33 10.67
C THR A 173 -1.54 8.40 11.09
N ALA A 174 -1.18 9.35 11.96
CA ALA A 174 0.18 9.52 12.44
C ALA A 174 0.65 8.29 13.23
N ALA A 175 -0.18 7.78 14.14
CA ALA A 175 0.13 6.57 14.91
C ALA A 175 0.35 5.35 14.01
N PHE A 176 -0.53 5.12 13.04
CA PHE A 176 -0.42 4.03 12.08
C PHE A 176 0.82 4.18 11.19
N ALA A 177 1.07 5.37 10.63
CA ALA A 177 2.23 5.62 9.78
C ALA A 177 3.56 5.40 10.55
N LEU A 178 3.60 5.80 11.82
CA LEU A 178 4.74 5.54 12.71
C LEU A 178 4.93 4.04 12.95
N LEU A 179 3.85 3.31 13.28
CA LEU A 179 3.88 1.87 13.50
C LEU A 179 4.33 1.14 12.23
N PHE A 180 3.69 1.42 11.09
CA PHE A 180 3.98 0.84 9.79
C PHE A 180 5.45 1.04 9.41
N ARG A 181 5.97 2.27 9.56
CA ARG A 181 7.38 2.58 9.27
C ARG A 181 8.34 1.86 10.21
N LYS A 182 8.09 1.93 11.53
CA LYS A 182 8.98 1.31 12.53
C LYS A 182 9.01 -0.20 12.38
N TYR A 183 7.85 -0.83 12.24
CA TYR A 183 7.79 -2.28 12.04
C TYR A 183 8.56 -2.68 10.78
N THR A 184 8.22 -2.09 9.63
CA THR A 184 8.77 -2.51 8.32
C THR A 184 10.27 -2.25 8.18
N PHE A 185 10.77 -1.11 8.67
CA PHE A 185 12.12 -0.64 8.35
C PHE A 185 13.06 -0.54 9.56
N GLN A 186 12.60 -0.84 10.77
CA GLN A 186 13.45 -0.78 11.97
C GLN A 186 13.38 -2.04 12.83
N TRP A 187 12.19 -2.62 13.05
CA TRP A 187 12.04 -3.73 13.98
C TRP A 187 12.11 -5.12 13.34
N SER A 188 11.54 -5.26 12.14
CA SER A 188 11.44 -6.54 11.42
C SER A 188 12.51 -6.81 10.34
N PRO A 189 13.30 -5.83 9.84
CA PRO A 189 14.42 -6.14 8.96
C PRO A 189 15.45 -7.06 9.63
N ASP A 190 15.93 -8.04 8.87
CA ASP A 190 16.94 -8.99 9.34
C ASP A 190 17.82 -9.42 8.17
N ILE A 191 19.12 -9.15 8.28
CA ILE A 191 20.14 -9.55 7.28
C ILE A 191 20.28 -11.07 7.18
N ASN A 192 19.93 -11.81 8.23
CA ASN A 192 19.96 -13.28 8.29
C ASN A 192 18.58 -13.91 8.04
N SER A 193 17.62 -13.13 7.52
CA SER A 193 16.25 -13.60 7.34
C SER A 193 16.20 -14.87 6.50
N LYS A 194 15.48 -15.88 7.02
CA LYS A 194 15.19 -17.15 6.33
C LYS A 194 14.16 -17.00 5.20
N TYR A 195 13.66 -15.79 4.97
CA TYR A 195 12.56 -15.51 4.04
C TYR A 195 12.98 -14.55 2.90
N PRO A 196 14.04 -14.85 2.13
CA PRO A 196 14.44 -14.00 1.03
C PRO A 196 13.38 -13.96 -0.08
N PHE A 197 13.33 -12.86 -0.81
CA PHE A 197 12.68 -12.78 -2.11
C PHE A 197 13.36 -13.74 -3.08
N SER A 198 12.57 -14.38 -3.95
CA SER A 198 13.15 -15.15 -5.04
C SER A 198 13.77 -14.24 -6.10
N GLU A 199 14.70 -14.77 -6.87
CA GLU A 199 15.30 -14.05 -8.01
C GLU A 199 14.23 -13.53 -8.97
N ILE A 200 13.20 -14.34 -9.25
CA ILE A 200 12.08 -13.94 -10.10
C ILE A 200 11.41 -12.68 -9.55
N GLU A 201 11.13 -12.63 -8.25
CA GLU A 201 10.44 -11.50 -7.62
C GLU A 201 11.28 -10.21 -7.62
N LEU A 202 12.60 -10.34 -7.41
CA LEU A 202 13.53 -9.22 -7.47
C LEU A 202 13.67 -8.68 -8.90
N LYS A 203 13.79 -9.56 -9.89
CA LYS A 203 14.05 -9.19 -11.30
C LYS A 203 12.81 -8.79 -12.10
N ARG A 204 11.62 -8.80 -11.49
CA ARG A 204 10.39 -8.30 -12.13
C ARG A 204 10.62 -6.91 -12.72
N SER A 205 10.01 -6.67 -13.89
CA SER A 205 10.08 -5.44 -14.70
C SER A 205 11.48 -4.95 -15.11
N GLY A 206 12.52 -5.78 -14.93
CA GLY A 206 13.91 -5.43 -15.23
C GLY A 206 14.48 -4.32 -14.33
N ILE A 207 13.79 -3.98 -13.23
CA ILE A 207 14.22 -2.92 -12.30
C ILE A 207 15.56 -3.27 -11.66
N TYR A 208 15.69 -4.52 -11.20
CA TYR A 208 16.92 -5.03 -10.58
C TYR A 208 18.14 -4.81 -11.49
N ASP A 209 18.06 -5.24 -12.74
CA ASP A 209 19.19 -5.16 -13.68
C ASP A 209 19.58 -3.71 -13.96
N ARG A 210 18.60 -2.80 -14.12
CA ARG A 210 18.83 -1.36 -14.26
C ARG A 210 19.49 -0.73 -13.04
N LEU A 211 19.17 -1.19 -11.84
CA LEU A 211 19.76 -0.68 -10.60
C LEU A 211 21.19 -1.15 -10.41
N ILE A 212 21.45 -2.43 -10.68
CA ILE A 212 22.79 -3.00 -10.58
C ILE A 212 23.71 -2.40 -11.64
N SER A 213 23.24 -2.19 -12.87
CA SER A 213 24.07 -1.58 -13.93
C SER A 213 24.54 -0.16 -13.59
N ARG A 214 23.73 0.60 -12.83
CA ARG A 214 24.08 1.95 -12.38
C ARG A 214 25.07 2.00 -11.22
N LYS A 215 25.18 0.93 -10.42
CA LYS A 215 26.16 0.83 -9.34
C LYS A 215 27.57 0.49 -9.82
N LYS A 216 27.71 0.00 -11.06
CA LYS A 216 28.99 -0.39 -11.67
C LYS A 216 29.72 0.79 -12.35
N ILE A 217 29.11 1.98 -12.33
CA ILE A 217 29.66 3.25 -12.83
C ILE A 217 30.00 4.10 -11.61
#